data_AF-A0A538QZK0-F1
#
_entry.id   AF-A0A538QZK0-F1
#
_cell.length_a   1.000
_cell.length_b   1.000
_cell.length_c   1.000
_cell.angle_alpha   90.00
_cell.angle_beta   90.00
_cell.angle_gamma   90.00
#
_symmetry.space_group_name_H-M   'P 1'
#
loop_
_entity.id
_entity.type
_entity.pdbx_description
1 polymer ?
#
loop_
_entity_poly.entity_id
_entity_poly.type
_entity_poly.pdbx_seq_one_letter_code
_entity_poly.pdbx_strand_id
1 'polypeptide(L)'
;MVRDFLSVLIVLAAAAGCRGGNGIGESCGGNDDCDSALQCLHQRCVPQCDRAPECGDGYRCEDRMCVAAHGQAGDTCKSEVDCAAGLSCQINGPEVDSVNRLVASCTAENVTRPAGSECGDDGDCRNGTCELGHCVDLCHDTVDCVAGSSCVTIPRVAMNGALFAGCLPSQGTLSWSIPLMSPSSEILLPVPAGASSAELVMTVDDPGQKVGAARVLDPSGYTLFEPCAPAPHASSCTPTQARDQYFANAVRHLPGFGESVLLLPSSPRPGLQQPGAYRVQVASFWSDGQQIGSAVPRVRAVVQIGTGDTLQLHFFFLDLADHACAAMTDGATLDASAAQSAAFFQDRFVSTLRSVFGRIGILVDTTSYDDIPDRPDLDGLDLADVGSLLSLGRYATGINVFFVRSLSPIGVQAFAPNPGPAGVGSTPQSGIVVALDTLCYRGWQDVARMMAHQIARYMGLYHNVEIDVDVHPTWRDPLDDDDGGDPADNLMYFSEHIGTTLSAGQRELLIRSPVLQ
;
A
#
# COMPACT_ATOMS: atom_id res chain seq x y z
N MET A 1 -43.27 -81.15 -10.00
CA MET A 1 -43.94 -81.88 -8.90
C MET A 1 -43.32 -81.39 -7.61
N VAL A 2 -43.84 -80.32 -7.02
CA VAL A 2 -44.97 -80.27 -6.05
C VAL A 2 -44.53 -80.69 -4.65
N ARG A 3 -44.59 -79.70 -3.74
CA ARG A 3 -44.73 -79.66 -2.25
C ARG A 3 -43.63 -78.84 -1.58
N ASP A 4 -43.90 -77.61 -1.14
CA ASP A 4 -44.68 -77.16 0.04
C ASP A 4 -44.12 -77.67 1.38
N PHE A 5 -43.52 -76.79 2.19
CA PHE A 5 -44.16 -76.22 3.39
C PHE A 5 -43.24 -75.24 4.17
N LEU A 6 -43.90 -74.26 4.76
CA LEU A 6 -43.47 -73.18 5.67
C LEU A 6 -42.33 -73.50 6.66
N SER A 7 -41.50 -72.49 6.95
CA SER A 7 -41.40 -71.92 8.31
C SER A 7 -40.61 -70.61 8.31
N VAL A 8 -41.32 -69.56 8.74
CA VAL A 8 -40.86 -68.21 9.08
C VAL A 8 -39.92 -68.28 10.28
N LEU A 9 -38.74 -67.65 10.19
CA LEU A 9 -37.99 -67.24 11.36
C LEU A 9 -37.41 -65.84 11.11
N ILE A 10 -38.02 -64.92 11.84
CA ILE A 10 -37.72 -63.50 11.98
C ILE A 10 -36.28 -63.35 12.49
N VAL A 11 -35.41 -62.70 11.71
CA VAL A 11 -34.16 -62.10 12.21
C VAL A 11 -34.37 -60.59 12.24
N LEU A 12 -34.84 -60.13 13.40
CA LEU A 12 -34.96 -58.73 13.82
C LEU A 12 -33.79 -58.49 14.80
N ALA A 13 -32.67 -57.99 14.30
CA ALA A 13 -31.51 -57.40 15.02
C ALA A 13 -30.36 -57.31 14.00
N ALA A 14 -29.68 -56.19 13.72
CA ALA A 14 -29.61 -54.91 14.39
C ALA A 14 -29.43 -53.82 13.32
N ALA A 15 -30.46 -52.99 13.11
CA ALA A 15 -30.22 -51.63 12.67
C ALA A 15 -29.77 -50.89 13.93
N ALA A 16 -28.49 -51.04 14.29
CA ALA A 16 -27.83 -50.05 15.13
C ALA A 16 -27.89 -48.76 14.32
N GLY A 17 -28.91 -47.95 14.61
CA GLY A 17 -29.04 -46.64 14.00
C GLY A 17 -27.76 -45.89 14.31
N CYS A 18 -26.94 -45.66 13.29
CA CYS A 18 -26.05 -44.53 13.28
C CYS A 18 -26.96 -43.32 13.48
N ARG A 19 -27.15 -42.91 14.74
CA ARG A 19 -27.71 -41.60 15.05
C ARG A 19 -26.69 -40.64 14.45
N GLY A 20 -26.96 -40.19 13.22
CA GLY A 20 -26.23 -39.05 12.69
C GLY A 20 -26.39 -37.95 13.72
N GLY A 21 -25.26 -37.38 14.16
CA GLY A 21 -25.31 -36.28 15.11
C GLY A 21 -26.11 -35.11 14.52
N ASN A 22 -26.52 -34.22 15.40
CA ASN A 22 -27.27 -33.04 15.06
C ASN A 22 -26.48 -32.16 14.06
N GLY A 23 -27.19 -31.60 13.09
CA GLY A 23 -26.63 -30.78 12.02
C GLY A 23 -26.34 -29.33 12.44
N ILE A 24 -25.76 -28.54 11.54
CA ILE A 24 -25.42 -27.13 11.80
C ILE A 24 -26.67 -26.35 12.26
N GLY A 25 -26.57 -25.66 13.40
CA GLY A 25 -27.61 -24.83 14.00
C GLY A 25 -28.60 -25.56 14.90
N GLU A 26 -28.57 -26.89 14.94
CA GLU A 26 -29.42 -27.70 15.82
C GLU A 26 -28.94 -27.67 17.28
N SER A 27 -29.84 -27.88 18.22
CA SER A 27 -29.53 -27.82 19.65
C SER A 27 -28.64 -28.98 20.10
N CYS A 28 -27.74 -28.73 21.03
CA CYS A 28 -26.88 -29.76 21.63
C CYS A 28 -26.71 -29.52 23.14
N GLY A 29 -26.54 -30.59 23.90
CA GLY A 29 -26.12 -30.58 25.30
C GLY A 29 -24.62 -30.82 25.47
N GLY A 30 -23.98 -31.48 24.49
CA GLY A 30 -22.54 -31.71 24.43
C GLY A 30 -22.04 -31.96 23.00
N ASN A 31 -20.72 -32.09 22.84
CA ASN A 31 -20.09 -32.33 21.53
C ASN A 31 -20.50 -33.67 20.90
N ASP A 32 -20.89 -34.65 21.72
CA ASP A 32 -21.37 -35.96 21.30
C ASP A 32 -22.78 -35.93 20.67
N ASP A 33 -23.52 -34.84 20.86
CA ASP A 33 -24.81 -34.64 20.20
C ASP A 33 -24.66 -34.15 18.76
N CYS A 34 -23.50 -33.63 18.36
CA CYS A 34 -23.28 -33.04 17.04
C CYS A 34 -22.63 -34.03 16.05
N ASP A 35 -22.79 -33.79 14.74
CA ASP A 35 -22.06 -34.56 13.72
C ASP A 35 -20.53 -34.41 13.88
N SER A 36 -19.75 -35.38 13.41
CA SER A 36 -18.30 -35.51 13.62
C SER A 36 -17.43 -34.34 13.11
N ALA A 37 -17.96 -33.53 12.19
CA ALA A 37 -17.32 -32.30 11.69
C ALA A 37 -17.74 -31.04 12.47
N LEU A 38 -18.61 -31.19 13.47
CA LEU A 38 -19.21 -30.12 14.25
C LEU A 38 -18.80 -30.21 15.72
N GLN A 39 -19.15 -29.18 16.47
CA GLN A 39 -18.96 -29.06 17.91
C GLN A 39 -20.16 -28.34 18.52
N CYS A 40 -20.39 -28.54 19.81
CA CYS A 40 -21.46 -27.88 20.55
C CYS A 40 -20.95 -26.58 21.17
N LEU A 41 -21.32 -25.44 20.60
CA LEU A 41 -20.99 -24.11 21.10
C LEU A 41 -22.27 -23.33 21.37
N HIS A 42 -22.41 -22.77 22.57
CA HIS A 42 -23.63 -22.07 23.00
C HIS A 42 -24.93 -22.86 22.76
N GLN A 43 -24.91 -24.16 23.08
CA GLN A 43 -26.02 -25.10 22.88
C GLN A 43 -26.46 -25.27 21.42
N ARG A 44 -25.59 -24.95 20.45
CA ARG A 44 -25.83 -25.21 19.03
C ARG A 44 -24.65 -25.93 18.38
N CYS A 45 -24.94 -26.84 17.47
CA CYS A 45 -23.93 -27.48 16.65
C CYS A 45 -23.40 -26.48 15.61
N VAL A 46 -22.10 -26.18 15.66
CA VAL A 46 -21.39 -25.28 14.73
C VAL A 46 -20.19 -26.02 14.14
N PRO A 47 -19.62 -25.59 13.01
CA PRO A 47 -18.38 -26.16 12.50
C PRO A 47 -17.26 -26.17 13.55
N GLN A 48 -16.39 -27.18 13.48
CA GLN A 48 -15.11 -27.17 14.19
C GLN A 48 -14.31 -25.94 13.78
N CYS A 49 -13.57 -25.36 14.73
CA CYS A 49 -12.80 -24.16 14.47
C CYS A 49 -11.46 -24.50 13.83
N ASP A 50 -11.00 -23.64 12.93
CA ASP A 50 -9.61 -23.60 12.48
C ASP A 50 -8.86 -22.42 13.13
N ARG A 51 -9.59 -21.38 13.55
CA ARG A 51 -9.06 -20.15 14.14
C ARG A 51 -9.90 -19.69 15.32
N ALA A 52 -9.28 -18.99 16.27
CA ALA A 52 -9.96 -18.57 17.49
C ALA A 52 -11.14 -17.60 17.26
N PRO A 53 -11.09 -16.63 16.33
CA PRO A 53 -12.23 -15.73 16.10
C PRO A 53 -13.51 -16.43 15.64
N GLU A 54 -13.43 -17.66 15.13
CA GLU A 54 -14.60 -18.47 14.75
C GLU A 54 -15.39 -18.95 15.97
N CYS A 55 -14.76 -18.97 17.14
CA CYS A 55 -15.38 -19.35 18.42
C CYS A 55 -16.12 -18.19 19.10
N GLY A 56 -15.89 -16.94 18.66
CA GLY A 56 -16.39 -15.73 19.32
C GLY A 56 -15.60 -15.34 20.57
N ASP A 57 -15.93 -14.18 21.13
CA ASP A 57 -15.19 -13.58 22.26
C ASP A 57 -15.25 -14.48 23.51
N GLY A 58 -14.13 -14.59 24.23
CA GLY A 58 -14.00 -15.42 25.42
C GLY A 58 -13.77 -16.91 25.16
N TYR A 59 -13.48 -17.30 23.93
CA TYR A 59 -13.14 -18.67 23.55
C TYR A 59 -11.85 -18.69 22.72
N ARG A 60 -11.12 -19.80 22.79
CA ARG A 60 -9.97 -20.10 21.94
C ARG A 60 -10.22 -21.37 21.15
N CYS A 61 -9.53 -21.52 20.01
CA CYS A 61 -9.56 -22.74 19.23
C CYS A 61 -8.42 -23.67 19.66
N GLU A 62 -8.74 -24.80 20.30
CA GLU A 62 -7.78 -25.80 20.76
C GLU A 62 -8.20 -27.17 20.20
N ASP A 63 -7.30 -27.86 19.49
CA ASP A 63 -7.58 -29.14 18.83
C ASP A 63 -8.86 -29.14 17.96
N ARG A 64 -9.10 -28.02 17.27
CA ARG A 64 -10.30 -27.73 16.45
C ARG A 64 -11.61 -27.60 17.24
N MET A 65 -11.52 -27.39 18.54
CA MET A 65 -12.64 -27.20 19.46
C MET A 65 -12.56 -25.82 20.10
N CYS A 66 -13.72 -25.16 20.22
CA CYS A 66 -13.88 -23.91 20.94
C CYS A 66 -13.94 -24.20 22.43
N VAL A 67 -12.89 -23.79 23.14
CA VAL A 67 -12.79 -23.93 24.59
C VAL A 67 -12.81 -22.56 25.24
N ALA A 68 -13.53 -22.43 26.37
CA ALA A 68 -13.65 -21.16 27.06
C ALA A 68 -12.29 -20.71 27.59
N ALA A 69 -11.97 -19.44 27.36
CA ALA A 69 -10.80 -18.79 27.93
C ALA A 69 -10.99 -18.60 29.44
N HIS A 70 -9.88 -18.61 30.19
CA HIS A 70 -9.91 -18.60 31.66
C HIS A 70 -9.35 -17.31 32.29
N GLY A 71 -8.70 -16.43 31.51
CA GLY A 71 -8.09 -15.20 32.01
C GLY A 71 -9.11 -14.28 32.66
N GLN A 72 -8.83 -13.86 33.89
CA GLN A 72 -9.64 -12.94 34.68
C GLN A 72 -9.12 -11.52 34.55
N ALA A 73 -9.93 -10.54 34.96
CA ALA A 73 -9.52 -9.14 34.94
C ALA A 73 -8.22 -8.91 35.73
N GLY A 74 -7.21 -8.33 35.07
CA GLY A 74 -5.87 -8.08 35.61
C GLY A 74 -4.85 -9.21 35.36
N ASP A 75 -5.27 -10.39 34.89
CA ASP A 75 -4.34 -11.45 34.50
C ASP A 75 -3.56 -11.02 33.26
N THR A 76 -2.24 -11.28 33.24
CA THR A 76 -1.42 -11.06 32.05
C THR A 76 -1.93 -11.89 30.89
N CYS A 77 -2.05 -11.29 29.72
CA CYS A 77 -2.47 -11.94 28.49
C CYS A 77 -1.47 -11.65 27.36
N LYS A 78 -1.47 -12.49 26.35
CA LYS A 78 -0.71 -12.31 25.10
C LYS A 78 -1.62 -12.17 23.89
N SER A 79 -2.84 -12.67 23.99
CA SER A 79 -3.85 -12.59 22.94
C SER A 79 -5.22 -12.31 23.54
N GLU A 80 -6.12 -11.76 22.72
CA GLU A 80 -7.56 -11.66 23.03
C GLU A 80 -8.14 -13.00 23.51
N VAL A 81 -7.64 -14.12 22.99
CA VAL A 81 -8.16 -15.47 23.27
C VAL A 81 -7.76 -16.00 24.65
N ASP A 82 -6.88 -15.30 25.37
CA ASP A 82 -6.50 -15.63 26.74
C ASP A 82 -7.56 -15.15 27.75
N CYS A 83 -8.36 -14.15 27.38
CA CYS A 83 -9.27 -13.45 28.27
C CYS A 83 -10.69 -14.04 28.24
N ALA A 84 -11.31 -14.20 29.41
CA ALA A 84 -12.68 -14.70 29.51
C ALA A 84 -13.69 -13.75 28.85
N ALA A 85 -14.87 -14.27 28.50
CA ALA A 85 -15.91 -13.49 27.80
C ALA A 85 -16.25 -12.17 28.52
N GLY A 86 -16.29 -11.06 27.75
CA GLY A 86 -16.50 -9.71 28.26
C GLY A 86 -15.21 -8.99 28.69
N LEU A 87 -14.05 -9.62 28.46
CA LEU A 87 -12.72 -9.05 28.68
C LEU A 87 -11.91 -9.10 27.36
N SER A 88 -11.12 -8.08 27.11
CA SER A 88 -10.14 -8.01 26.02
C SER A 88 -8.72 -7.92 26.56
N CYS A 89 -7.75 -8.32 25.75
CA CYS A 89 -6.34 -8.26 26.09
C CYS A 89 -5.78 -6.86 25.75
N GLN A 90 -5.65 -6.00 26.76
CA GLN A 90 -5.28 -4.60 26.55
C GLN A 90 -3.86 -4.32 27.06
N ILE A 91 -3.11 -3.50 26.32
CA ILE A 91 -1.76 -3.09 26.72
C ILE A 91 -1.82 -2.00 27.80
N ASN A 92 -1.27 -2.29 28.99
CA ASN A 92 -1.47 -1.46 30.20
C ASN A 92 -0.35 -0.44 30.47
N GLY A 93 0.09 0.29 29.44
CA GLY A 93 1.12 1.31 29.58
C GLY A 93 2.46 0.92 28.95
N PRO A 94 3.58 1.48 29.43
CA PRO A 94 4.89 1.38 28.76
C PRO A 94 5.74 0.18 29.23
N GLU A 95 5.22 -0.68 30.10
CA GLU A 95 5.96 -1.82 30.63
C GLU A 95 6.24 -2.84 29.52
N VAL A 96 7.48 -3.36 29.48
CA VAL A 96 7.91 -4.36 28.50
C VAL A 96 8.37 -5.64 29.18
N ASP A 97 8.18 -6.77 28.50
CA ASP A 97 8.60 -8.09 28.93
C ASP A 97 10.10 -8.35 28.67
N SER A 98 10.55 -9.58 28.95
CA SER A 98 11.95 -10.00 28.76
C SER A 98 12.42 -10.00 27.31
N VAL A 99 11.51 -9.91 26.33
CA VAL A 99 11.83 -9.82 24.90
C VAL A 99 11.52 -8.44 24.33
N ASN A 100 11.39 -7.42 25.19
CA ASN A 100 11.15 -6.03 24.85
C ASN A 100 9.81 -5.81 24.10
N ARG A 101 8.78 -6.59 24.46
CA ARG A 101 7.40 -6.41 23.99
C ARG A 101 6.52 -5.83 25.09
N LEU A 102 5.56 -4.98 24.71
CA LEU A 102 4.62 -4.38 25.63
C LEU A 102 3.79 -5.45 26.37
N VAL A 103 3.65 -5.28 27.68
CA VAL A 103 2.85 -6.16 28.52
C VAL A 103 1.36 -5.79 28.43
N ALA A 104 0.51 -6.81 28.34
CA ALA A 104 -0.93 -6.67 28.32
C ALA A 104 -1.60 -7.46 29.46
N SER A 105 -2.83 -7.08 29.82
CA SER A 105 -3.68 -7.84 30.74
C SER A 105 -5.12 -7.83 30.28
N CYS A 106 -5.88 -8.81 30.75
CA CYS A 106 -7.31 -8.87 30.52
C CYS A 106 -8.01 -7.71 31.24
N THR A 107 -8.74 -6.92 30.49
CA THR A 107 -9.49 -5.74 30.96
C THR A 107 -10.89 -5.79 30.38
N ALA A 108 -11.87 -5.14 31.02
CA ALA A 108 -13.23 -5.10 30.49
C ALA A 108 -13.25 -4.56 29.04
N GLU A 109 -13.96 -5.25 28.15
CA GLU A 109 -14.11 -4.81 26.77
C GLU A 109 -14.83 -3.46 26.70
N ASN A 110 -14.40 -2.62 25.77
CA ASN A 110 -15.11 -1.39 25.45
C ASN A 110 -16.26 -1.69 24.47
N VAL A 111 -17.42 -1.05 24.63
CA VAL A 111 -18.53 -1.17 23.67
C VAL A 111 -18.31 -0.23 22.48
N THR A 112 -17.21 -0.44 21.76
CA THR A 112 -16.74 0.43 20.67
C THR A 112 -16.43 -0.37 19.41
N ARG A 113 -15.49 0.06 18.58
CA ARG A 113 -15.29 -0.51 17.23
C ARG A 113 -14.52 -1.84 17.27
N PRO A 114 -14.86 -2.82 16.43
CA PRO A 114 -14.12 -4.07 16.33
C PRO A 114 -12.78 -3.90 15.61
N ALA A 115 -11.90 -4.90 15.71
CA ALA A 115 -10.63 -4.93 15.00
C ALA A 115 -10.78 -4.73 13.48
N GLY A 116 -9.80 -4.08 12.87
CA GLY A 116 -9.78 -3.64 11.47
C GLY A 116 -10.53 -2.33 11.20
N SER A 117 -11.42 -1.89 12.10
CA SER A 117 -12.10 -0.60 11.96
C SER A 117 -11.14 0.57 12.07
N GLU A 118 -11.37 1.65 11.33
CA GLU A 118 -10.61 2.89 11.51
C GLU A 118 -10.76 3.44 12.93
N CYS A 119 -9.71 4.05 13.47
CA CYS A 119 -9.69 4.68 14.79
C CYS A 119 -8.77 5.90 14.82
N GLY A 120 -9.05 6.85 15.72
CA GLY A 120 -8.19 7.99 16.01
C GLY A 120 -7.37 7.82 17.30
N ASP A 121 -7.92 7.09 18.27
CA ASP A 121 -7.26 6.77 19.54
C ASP A 121 -7.70 5.42 20.11
N ASP A 122 -7.01 4.95 21.14
CA ASP A 122 -7.26 3.65 21.79
C ASP A 122 -8.70 3.50 22.30
N GLY A 123 -9.35 4.60 22.70
CA GLY A 123 -10.72 4.60 23.22
C GLY A 123 -11.77 4.27 22.16
N ASP A 124 -11.46 4.47 20.88
CA ASP A 124 -12.34 4.09 19.77
C ASP A 124 -12.45 2.56 19.59
N CYS A 125 -11.52 1.79 20.16
CA CYS A 125 -11.36 0.36 19.90
C CYS A 125 -11.85 -0.51 21.06
N ARG A 126 -12.54 -1.60 20.70
CA ARG A 126 -13.11 -2.57 21.65
C ARG A 126 -12.04 -3.16 22.59
N ASN A 127 -10.85 -3.39 22.03
CA ASN A 127 -9.67 -3.93 22.69
C ASN A 127 -8.71 -2.85 23.22
N GLY A 128 -9.09 -1.57 23.18
CA GLY A 128 -8.27 -0.49 23.70
C GLY A 128 -6.94 -0.27 22.96
N THR A 129 -6.80 -0.74 21.72
CA THR A 129 -5.56 -0.60 20.93
C THR A 129 -5.87 -0.06 19.53
N CYS A 130 -5.54 1.21 19.32
CA CYS A 130 -5.55 1.88 18.02
C CYS A 130 -4.12 2.08 17.54
N GLU A 131 -3.74 1.44 16.43
CA GLU A 131 -2.41 1.57 15.84
C GLU A 131 -2.51 1.50 14.32
N LEU A 132 -1.63 2.22 13.61
CA LEU A 132 -1.72 2.36 12.14
C LEU A 132 -3.09 2.91 11.66
N GLY A 133 -3.81 3.63 12.54
CA GLY A 133 -5.17 4.16 12.29
C GLY A 133 -6.27 3.10 12.28
N HIS A 134 -6.00 1.88 12.74
CA HIS A 134 -6.98 0.80 12.84
C HIS A 134 -7.00 0.16 14.23
N CYS A 135 -8.15 -0.38 14.62
CA CYS A 135 -8.26 -1.18 15.83
C CYS A 135 -7.54 -2.52 15.62
N VAL A 136 -6.62 -2.88 16.52
CA VAL A 136 -5.75 -4.06 16.37
C VAL A 136 -5.93 -5.00 17.54
N ASP A 137 -6.40 -6.21 17.29
CA ASP A 137 -6.47 -7.28 18.30
C ASP A 137 -5.07 -7.81 18.63
N LEU A 138 -4.79 -8.06 19.91
CA LEU A 138 -3.55 -8.69 20.35
C LEU A 138 -3.57 -10.18 20.01
N CYS A 139 -2.41 -10.69 19.59
CA CYS A 139 -2.25 -12.09 19.20
C CYS A 139 -0.96 -12.69 19.73
N HIS A 140 -1.01 -13.98 20.01
CA HIS A 140 0.18 -14.78 20.26
C HIS A 140 0.66 -15.42 18.95
N ASP A 141 -0.29 -15.97 18.18
CA ASP A 141 -0.07 -16.69 16.93
C ASP A 141 -1.08 -16.30 15.85
N THR A 142 -0.80 -16.66 14.59
CA THR A 142 -1.70 -16.33 13.45
C THR A 142 -3.07 -16.99 13.55
N VAL A 143 -3.20 -18.08 14.31
CA VAL A 143 -4.49 -18.75 14.57
C VAL A 143 -5.43 -17.91 15.45
N ASP A 144 -4.90 -16.91 16.16
CA ASP A 144 -5.67 -15.97 16.96
C ASP A 144 -6.32 -14.88 16.09
N CYS A 145 -5.85 -14.73 14.85
CA CYS A 145 -6.31 -13.72 13.91
C CYS A 145 -7.38 -14.25 12.95
N VAL A 146 -8.26 -13.36 12.49
CA VAL A 146 -9.27 -13.65 11.47
C VAL A 146 -8.63 -14.15 10.17
N ALA A 147 -9.39 -14.91 9.37
CA ALA A 147 -8.92 -15.37 8.06
C ALA A 147 -8.49 -14.19 7.17
N GLY A 148 -7.34 -14.32 6.50
CA GLY A 148 -6.72 -13.23 5.73
C GLY A 148 -5.82 -12.29 6.53
N SER A 149 -5.72 -12.49 7.85
CA SER A 149 -4.80 -11.75 8.73
C SER A 149 -3.69 -12.66 9.29
N SER A 150 -2.60 -12.04 9.71
CA SER A 150 -1.44 -12.68 10.35
C SER A 150 -1.07 -11.98 11.65
N CYS A 151 -0.54 -12.76 12.59
CA CYS A 151 -0.01 -12.20 13.83
C CYS A 151 1.39 -11.63 13.56
N VAL A 152 1.54 -10.31 13.64
CA VAL A 152 2.77 -9.62 13.29
C VAL A 152 3.23 -8.70 14.41
N THR A 153 4.53 -8.37 14.41
CA THR A 153 5.07 -7.40 15.36
C THR A 153 4.79 -5.97 14.89
N ILE A 154 4.22 -5.15 15.76
CA ILE A 154 3.77 -3.79 15.46
C ILE A 154 4.43 -2.82 16.45
N PRO A 155 5.07 -1.73 15.99
CA PRO A 155 5.55 -0.67 16.86
C PRO A 155 4.40 0.23 17.32
N ARG A 156 4.31 0.47 18.64
CA ARG A 156 3.29 1.34 19.23
C ARG A 156 3.78 2.78 19.34
N VAL A 157 3.17 3.69 18.58
CA VAL A 157 3.60 5.10 18.53
C VAL A 157 3.40 5.80 19.87
N ALA A 158 2.27 5.56 20.54
CA ALA A 158 1.97 6.14 21.85
C ALA A 158 2.98 5.76 22.95
N MET A 159 3.74 4.67 22.74
CA MET A 159 4.78 4.17 23.65
C MET A 159 6.18 4.29 23.04
N ASN A 160 6.42 5.34 22.24
CA ASN A 160 7.73 5.65 21.63
C ASN A 160 8.30 4.48 20.80
N GLY A 161 7.44 3.77 20.08
CA GLY A 161 7.83 2.68 19.18
C GLY A 161 8.10 1.33 19.84
N ALA A 162 7.74 1.15 21.12
CA ALA A 162 7.79 -0.15 21.77
C ALA A 162 6.92 -1.18 21.02
N LEU A 163 7.38 -2.43 20.95
CA LEU A 163 6.78 -3.44 20.08
C LEU A 163 5.67 -4.22 20.79
N PHE A 164 4.64 -4.64 20.07
CA PHE A 164 3.67 -5.65 20.51
C PHE A 164 3.32 -6.60 19.36
N ALA A 165 2.59 -7.67 19.64
CA ALA A 165 2.08 -8.59 18.61
C ALA A 165 0.59 -8.34 18.39
N GLY A 166 0.20 -8.08 17.15
CA GLY A 166 -1.19 -7.80 16.80
C GLY A 166 -1.58 -8.33 15.43
N CYS A 167 -2.89 -8.49 15.22
CA CYS A 167 -3.46 -8.99 13.97
C CYS A 167 -3.53 -7.87 12.93
N LEU A 168 -2.82 -8.04 11.82
CA LEU A 168 -2.93 -7.19 10.61
C LEU A 168 -3.29 -8.05 9.38
N PRO A 169 -3.84 -7.46 8.31
CA PRO A 169 -3.99 -8.14 7.03
C PRO A 169 -2.67 -8.77 6.59
N SER A 170 -2.70 -9.97 6.02
CA SER A 170 -1.47 -10.65 5.58
C SER A 170 -0.85 -10.03 4.32
N GLN A 171 -1.65 -9.25 3.58
CA GLN A 171 -1.25 -8.54 2.38
C GLN A 171 -2.16 -7.32 2.15
N GLY A 172 -1.73 -6.39 1.29
CA GLY A 172 -2.48 -5.20 0.90
C GLY A 172 -1.94 -3.92 1.53
N THR A 173 -2.70 -2.83 1.49
CA THR A 173 -2.29 -1.53 2.03
C THR A 173 -3.05 -1.17 3.30
N LEU A 174 -2.35 -0.55 4.25
CA LEU A 174 -2.91 0.15 5.40
C LEU A 174 -2.68 1.64 5.23
N SER A 175 -3.67 2.48 5.54
CA SER A 175 -3.50 3.92 5.39
C SER A 175 -4.23 4.73 6.45
N TRP A 176 -3.55 5.75 7.00
CA TRP A 176 -4.09 6.60 8.05
C TRP A 176 -3.49 8.01 8.01
N SER A 177 -4.16 8.95 8.68
CA SER A 177 -3.67 10.33 8.81
C SER A 177 -2.83 10.49 10.07
N ILE A 178 -1.72 11.24 9.98
CA ILE A 178 -0.87 11.61 11.11
C ILE A 178 -1.06 13.11 11.39
N PRO A 179 -1.68 13.50 12.53
CA PRO A 179 -1.93 14.90 12.82
C PRO A 179 -0.64 15.65 13.15
N LEU A 180 -0.48 16.85 12.58
CA LEU A 180 0.59 17.77 12.91
C LEU A 180 0.03 19.07 13.46
N MET A 181 0.74 19.68 14.42
CA MET A 181 0.32 20.90 15.09
C MET A 181 1.22 22.10 14.77
N SER A 182 2.29 21.90 13.99
CA SER A 182 3.24 22.96 13.67
C SER A 182 3.79 22.81 12.25
N PRO A 183 4.31 23.90 11.64
CA PRO A 183 4.91 23.86 10.30
C PRO A 183 6.12 22.93 10.16
N SER A 184 6.72 22.49 11.28
CA SER A 184 7.84 21.56 11.29
C SER A 184 7.77 20.67 12.52
N SER A 185 7.48 19.38 12.32
CA SER A 185 7.27 18.43 13.42
C SER A 185 7.95 17.11 13.12
N GLU A 186 8.46 16.46 14.16
CA GLU A 186 8.90 15.07 14.06
C GLU A 186 7.71 14.14 14.30
N ILE A 187 7.55 13.14 13.44
CA ILE A 187 6.57 12.07 13.58
C ILE A 187 7.26 10.72 13.76
N LEU A 188 6.53 9.79 14.36
CA LEU A 188 6.85 8.37 14.34
C LEU A 188 6.00 7.71 13.27
N LEU A 189 6.66 7.15 12.25
CA LEU A 189 6.04 6.30 11.23
C LEU A 189 6.17 4.83 11.67
N PRO A 190 5.10 4.22 12.21
CA PRO A 190 5.10 2.81 12.58
C PRO A 190 5.17 1.94 11.32
N VAL A 191 6.20 1.09 11.24
CA VAL A 191 6.35 0.07 10.18
C VAL A 191 6.28 -1.32 10.84
N PRO A 192 5.20 -2.10 10.62
CA PRO A 192 5.04 -3.41 11.21
C PRO A 192 5.91 -4.47 10.50
N ALA A 193 6.06 -5.63 11.14
CA ALA A 193 6.67 -6.79 10.51
C ALA A 193 5.83 -7.28 9.33
N GLY A 194 6.49 -7.64 8.23
CA GLY A 194 5.83 -8.01 6.97
C GLY A 194 5.51 -6.82 6.05
N ALA A 195 5.74 -5.57 6.50
CA ALA A 195 5.70 -4.42 5.61
C ALA A 195 6.82 -4.50 4.55
N SER A 196 6.46 -4.29 3.29
CA SER A 196 7.41 -4.27 2.17
C SER A 196 7.84 -2.85 1.81
N SER A 197 6.95 -1.88 2.01
CA SER A 197 7.21 -0.46 1.83
C SER A 197 6.31 0.38 2.74
N ALA A 198 6.72 1.63 2.94
CA ALA A 198 5.96 2.66 3.63
C ALA A 198 6.10 3.97 2.86
N GLU A 199 5.01 4.71 2.75
CA GLU A 199 4.91 5.96 2.04
C GLU A 199 4.32 7.04 2.95
N LEU A 200 4.83 8.27 2.84
CA LEU A 200 4.20 9.46 3.41
C LEU A 200 3.80 10.41 2.29
N VAL A 201 2.51 10.63 2.14
CA VAL A 201 1.95 11.72 1.32
C VAL A 201 1.81 12.94 2.20
N MET A 202 2.52 14.01 1.86
CA MET A 202 2.58 15.23 2.66
C MET A 202 2.01 16.38 1.84
N THR A 203 1.04 17.11 2.40
CA THR A 203 0.34 18.20 1.71
C THR A 203 0.29 19.47 2.54
N VAL A 204 0.22 20.63 1.89
CA VAL A 204 -0.06 21.94 2.49
C VAL A 204 -1.08 22.68 1.62
N ASP A 205 -1.91 23.52 2.25
CA ASP A 205 -2.92 24.30 1.51
C ASP A 205 -2.34 25.51 0.76
N ASP A 206 -1.12 25.92 1.08
CA ASP A 206 -0.43 27.03 0.42
C ASP A 206 0.43 26.49 -0.75
N PRO A 207 0.01 26.65 -2.02
CA PRO A 207 0.78 26.16 -3.16
C PRO A 207 2.11 26.92 -3.37
N GLY A 208 2.30 28.07 -2.71
CA GLY A 208 3.56 28.80 -2.72
C GLY A 208 4.64 28.21 -1.79
N GLN A 209 4.26 27.26 -0.93
CA GLN A 209 5.16 26.58 -0.01
C GLN A 209 5.47 25.17 -0.50
N LYS A 210 6.71 24.75 -0.25
CA LYS A 210 7.12 23.36 -0.41
C LYS A 210 6.75 22.58 0.85
N VAL A 211 6.51 21.28 0.71
CA VAL A 211 6.29 20.37 1.82
C VAL A 211 7.09 19.10 1.58
N GLY A 212 7.62 18.50 2.64
CA GLY A 212 8.30 17.21 2.55
C GLY A 212 9.03 16.80 3.81
N ALA A 213 9.73 15.68 3.74
CA ALA A 213 10.63 15.22 4.78
C ALA A 213 11.92 16.05 4.74
N ALA A 214 12.42 16.43 5.92
CA ALA A 214 13.71 17.08 6.13
C ALA A 214 14.77 16.08 6.64
N ARG A 215 14.32 15.01 7.30
CA ARG A 215 15.20 14.00 7.90
C ARG A 215 14.43 12.70 8.12
N VAL A 216 15.08 11.56 7.89
CA VAL A 216 14.53 10.22 8.19
C VAL A 216 15.58 9.42 8.94
N LEU A 217 15.18 8.89 10.11
CA LEU A 217 15.97 7.94 10.88
C LEU A 217 15.25 6.59 10.91
N ASP A 218 16.05 5.52 10.83
CA ASP A 218 15.55 4.17 11.07
C ASP A 218 15.27 3.92 12.57
N PRO A 219 14.65 2.79 12.94
CA PRO A 219 14.36 2.46 14.33
C PRO A 219 15.59 2.33 15.24
N SER A 220 16.80 2.14 14.69
CA SER A 220 18.06 2.12 15.45
C SER A 220 18.67 3.51 15.64
N GLY A 221 18.10 4.53 15.00
CA GLY A 221 18.60 5.91 15.00
C GLY A 221 19.61 6.22 13.89
N TYR A 222 19.82 5.30 12.94
CA TYR A 222 20.68 5.54 11.79
C TYR A 222 20.00 6.49 10.80
N THR A 223 20.74 7.50 10.32
CA THR A 223 20.22 8.47 9.33
C THR A 223 20.12 7.82 7.95
N LEU A 224 18.89 7.71 7.45
CA LEU A 224 18.61 7.23 6.08
C LEU A 224 18.55 8.38 5.07
N PHE A 225 18.12 9.56 5.53
CA PHE A 225 17.95 10.76 4.72
C PHE A 225 18.19 12.00 5.56
N GLU A 226 19.07 12.88 5.11
CA GLU A 226 19.29 14.21 5.67
C GLU A 226 20.00 15.07 4.62
N PRO A 227 19.26 15.73 3.70
CA PRO A 227 19.86 16.55 2.67
C PRO A 227 20.36 17.87 3.27
N CYS A 228 21.36 18.48 2.63
CA CYS A 228 21.83 19.81 3.02
C CYS A 228 20.88 20.93 2.60
N ALA A 229 19.88 20.65 1.75
CA ALA A 229 18.79 21.53 1.41
C ALA A 229 17.52 20.72 1.06
N PRO A 230 16.32 21.13 1.52
CA PRO A 230 16.09 22.24 2.45
C PRO A 230 16.47 21.85 3.88
N ALA A 231 17.41 22.60 4.49
CA ALA A 231 17.84 22.37 5.86
C ALA A 231 18.01 23.72 6.57
N PRO A 232 17.19 24.05 7.59
CA PRO A 232 17.26 25.34 8.28
C PRO A 232 18.59 25.59 9.04
N HIS A 233 19.47 24.59 9.10
CA HIS A 233 20.74 24.64 9.83
C HIS A 233 21.98 24.47 8.94
N ALA A 234 21.84 24.22 7.64
CA ALA A 234 22.97 24.08 6.73
C ALA A 234 23.34 25.44 6.13
N SER A 235 24.32 26.13 6.73
CA SER A 235 24.74 27.47 6.30
C SER A 235 25.47 27.54 4.95
N SER A 236 25.65 26.42 4.25
CA SER A 236 26.30 26.39 2.92
C SER A 236 26.00 25.09 2.16
N CYS A 237 24.86 25.03 1.47
CA CYS A 237 24.53 23.96 0.51
C CYS A 237 24.39 24.59 -0.88
N THR A 238 25.33 24.31 -1.78
CA THR A 238 25.19 24.72 -3.18
C THR A 238 24.19 23.83 -3.92
N PRO A 239 23.55 24.28 -5.01
CA PRO A 239 22.64 23.44 -5.79
C PRO A 239 23.26 22.12 -6.26
N THR A 240 24.54 22.14 -6.66
CA THR A 240 25.28 20.94 -7.06
C THR A 240 25.46 19.97 -5.89
N GLN A 241 25.85 20.47 -4.71
CA GLN A 241 25.98 19.62 -3.52
C GLN A 241 24.64 19.03 -3.07
N ALA A 242 23.56 19.81 -3.13
CA ALA A 242 22.21 19.31 -2.83
C ALA A 242 21.84 18.15 -3.76
N ARG A 243 22.16 18.29 -5.05
CA ARG A 243 21.91 17.25 -6.05
C ARG A 243 22.82 16.02 -5.86
N ASP A 244 24.10 16.21 -5.57
CA ASP A 244 25.02 15.11 -5.26
C ASP A 244 24.53 14.30 -4.04
N GLN A 245 24.06 14.98 -3.00
CA GLN A 245 23.50 14.32 -1.82
C GLN A 245 22.17 13.61 -2.12
N TYR A 246 21.31 14.20 -2.95
CA TYR A 246 20.09 13.54 -3.41
C TYR A 246 20.39 12.18 -4.04
N PHE A 247 21.41 12.07 -4.90
CA PHE A 247 21.79 10.81 -5.52
C PHE A 247 22.50 9.85 -4.55
N ALA A 248 23.23 10.38 -3.57
CA ALA A 248 24.00 9.59 -2.58
C ALA A 248 23.16 9.07 -1.39
N ASN A 249 22.00 9.66 -1.12
CA ASN A 249 21.15 9.24 0.00
C ASN A 249 20.53 7.86 -0.26
N ALA A 250 20.38 7.07 0.81
CA ALA A 250 19.71 5.76 0.75
C ALA A 250 18.20 5.88 0.43
N VAL A 251 17.63 7.04 0.76
CA VAL A 251 16.25 7.40 0.47
C VAL A 251 16.26 8.64 -0.41
N ARG A 252 15.51 8.60 -1.50
CA ARG A 252 15.41 9.69 -2.47
C ARG A 252 14.12 10.45 -2.22
N HIS A 253 14.26 11.71 -1.87
CA HIS A 253 13.12 12.58 -1.61
C HIS A 253 13.48 14.03 -1.88
N LEU A 254 12.54 14.77 -2.46
CA LEU A 254 12.62 16.20 -2.68
C LEU A 254 11.30 16.84 -2.25
N PRO A 255 11.33 17.85 -1.37
CA PRO A 255 10.14 18.63 -1.06
C PRO A 255 9.56 19.32 -2.30
N GLY A 256 8.26 19.15 -2.51
CA GLY A 256 7.51 19.65 -3.66
C GLY A 256 6.54 20.75 -3.24
N PHE A 257 6.11 21.58 -4.20
CA PHE A 257 5.14 22.65 -3.94
C PHE A 257 3.75 22.07 -3.70
N GLY A 258 3.11 22.47 -2.60
CA GLY A 258 1.76 22.01 -2.21
C GLY A 258 1.70 20.54 -1.75
N GLU A 259 2.45 19.64 -2.39
CA GLU A 259 2.46 18.21 -2.13
C GLU A 259 3.84 17.59 -2.38
N SER A 260 4.16 16.53 -1.65
CA SER A 260 5.27 15.63 -1.97
C SER A 260 5.06 14.25 -1.36
N VAL A 261 5.80 13.28 -1.90
CA VAL A 261 5.72 11.89 -1.47
C VAL A 261 7.11 11.40 -1.06
N LEU A 262 7.19 10.77 0.10
CA LEU A 262 8.37 10.05 0.57
C LEU A 262 8.05 8.55 0.49
N LEU A 263 8.84 7.77 -0.25
CA LEU A 263 8.72 6.31 -0.31
C LEU A 263 9.93 5.64 0.36
N LEU A 264 9.66 4.70 1.25
CA LEU A 264 10.62 3.88 1.98
C LEU A 264 10.39 2.39 1.69
N PRO A 265 11.39 1.61 1.26
CA PRO A 265 12.72 2.08 0.91
C PRO A 265 12.75 2.60 -0.54
N SER A 266 13.69 3.51 -0.86
CA SER A 266 13.98 3.91 -2.25
C SER A 266 15.05 3.03 -2.90
N SER A 267 15.58 2.04 -2.17
CA SER A 267 16.54 1.05 -2.65
C SER A 267 16.22 -0.34 -2.07
N PRO A 268 16.55 -1.45 -2.74
CA PRO A 268 16.37 -2.79 -2.20
C PRO A 268 17.33 -3.03 -1.03
N ARG A 269 18.42 -2.24 -0.92
CA ARG A 269 19.43 -2.39 0.12
C ARG A 269 19.98 -1.06 0.66
N PRO A 270 19.98 -0.90 1.99
CA PRO A 270 19.21 -1.70 2.93
C PRO A 270 17.72 -1.39 2.74
N GLY A 271 16.86 -2.40 2.54
CA GLY A 271 15.40 -2.21 2.48
C GLY A 271 14.83 -1.67 3.80
N LEU A 272 13.53 -1.84 4.05
CA LEU A 272 13.00 -1.65 5.41
C LEU A 272 13.68 -2.67 6.35
N GLN A 273 14.78 -2.25 7.00
CA GLN A 273 15.72 -3.14 7.67
C GLN A 273 15.09 -3.91 8.83
N GLN A 274 14.12 -3.31 9.49
CA GLN A 274 13.51 -3.84 10.69
C GLN A 274 12.14 -3.20 10.94
N PRO A 275 11.18 -3.98 11.49
CA PRO A 275 9.97 -3.41 12.08
C PRO A 275 10.33 -2.40 13.15
N GLY A 276 9.60 -1.31 13.24
CA GLY A 276 9.87 -0.26 14.23
C GLY A 276 9.27 1.09 13.87
N ALA A 277 9.42 2.05 14.77
CA ALA A 277 9.02 3.43 14.54
C ALA A 277 10.15 4.21 13.87
N TYR A 278 9.98 4.56 12.59
CA TYR A 278 10.88 5.44 11.88
C TYR A 278 10.61 6.88 12.31
N ARG A 279 11.67 7.65 12.59
CA ARG A 279 11.53 9.07 12.95
C ARG A 279 11.65 9.91 11.70
N VAL A 280 10.59 10.63 11.35
CA VAL A 280 10.56 11.50 10.17
C VAL A 280 10.34 12.93 10.60
N GLN A 281 11.28 13.82 10.30
CA GLN A 281 11.06 15.26 10.41
C GLN A 281 10.30 15.72 9.17
N VAL A 282 9.04 16.12 9.33
CA VAL A 282 8.21 16.67 8.25
C VAL A 282 8.09 18.17 8.44
N ALA A 283 8.24 18.93 7.36
CA ALA A 283 8.10 20.38 7.40
C ALA A 283 7.52 20.97 6.12
N SER A 284 6.93 22.15 6.26
CA SER A 284 6.75 23.09 5.15
C SER A 284 7.96 24.02 5.04
N PHE A 285 8.23 24.49 3.83
CA PHE A 285 9.34 25.37 3.52
C PHE A 285 8.87 26.48 2.58
N TRP A 286 9.50 27.64 2.66
CA TRP A 286 9.32 28.66 1.62
C TRP A 286 9.90 28.18 0.29
N SER A 287 9.56 28.89 -0.80
CA SER A 287 9.97 28.51 -2.16
C SER A 287 11.49 28.37 -2.33
N ASP A 288 12.28 29.13 -1.57
CA ASP A 288 13.74 29.07 -1.52
C ASP A 288 14.29 27.80 -0.85
N GLY A 289 13.46 27.07 -0.10
CA GLY A 289 13.84 25.88 0.66
C GLY A 289 14.80 26.16 1.82
N GLN A 290 15.14 27.41 2.15
CA GLN A 290 16.11 27.70 3.20
C GLN A 290 15.46 27.95 4.56
N GLN A 291 14.19 28.35 4.55
CA GLN A 291 13.44 28.70 5.75
C GLN A 291 12.21 27.81 5.91
N ILE A 292 11.89 27.49 7.17
CA ILE A 292 10.64 26.82 7.52
C ILE A 292 9.47 27.72 7.11
N GLY A 293 8.48 27.11 6.47
CA GLY A 293 7.26 27.74 6.02
C GLY A 293 6.33 28.10 7.18
N SER A 294 5.13 28.57 6.84
CA SER A 294 4.07 28.89 7.79
C SER A 294 2.92 27.88 7.77
N ALA A 295 2.80 27.08 6.70
CA ALA A 295 1.73 26.10 6.58
C ALA A 295 2.00 24.88 7.45
N VAL A 296 0.97 24.36 8.12
CA VAL A 296 1.06 23.09 8.86
C VAL A 296 0.80 21.94 7.88
N PRO A 297 1.75 21.01 7.68
CA PRO A 297 1.53 19.90 6.76
C PRO A 297 0.43 18.96 7.25
N ARG A 298 -0.34 18.41 6.31
CA ARG A 298 -1.14 17.20 6.54
C ARG A 298 -0.35 16.01 6.03
N VAL A 299 -0.26 14.97 6.85
CA VAL A 299 0.48 13.75 6.51
C VAL A 299 -0.47 12.58 6.47
N ARG A 300 -0.42 11.82 5.38
CA ARG A 300 -1.05 10.51 5.26
C ARG A 300 0.03 9.46 5.10
N ALA A 301 -0.01 8.43 5.93
CA ALA A 301 0.84 7.27 5.79
C ALA A 301 0.13 6.19 4.99
N VAL A 302 0.88 5.45 4.19
CA VAL A 302 0.45 4.24 3.48
C VAL A 302 1.52 3.17 3.67
N VAL A 303 1.16 2.01 4.18
CA VAL A 303 2.09 0.89 4.36
C VAL A 303 1.61 -0.28 3.54
N GLN A 304 2.47 -0.79 2.66
CA GLN A 304 2.24 -2.03 1.93
C GLN A 304 2.66 -3.21 2.82
N ILE A 305 1.74 -4.14 3.07
CA ILE A 305 2.00 -5.43 3.71
C ILE A 305 2.12 -6.49 2.61
N GLY A 306 3.17 -7.30 2.68
CA GLY A 306 3.47 -8.28 1.63
C GLY A 306 3.80 -7.61 0.29
N THR A 307 3.67 -8.35 -0.81
CA THR A 307 3.86 -7.81 -2.17
C THR A 307 2.54 -7.81 -2.90
N GLY A 308 2.31 -6.80 -3.76
CA GLY A 308 1.24 -6.83 -4.75
C GLY A 308 1.77 -7.33 -6.09
N ASP A 309 0.88 -7.85 -6.92
CA ASP A 309 1.23 -8.30 -8.28
C ASP A 309 0.35 -7.66 -9.36
N THR A 310 -0.71 -6.96 -8.97
CA THR A 310 -1.67 -6.40 -9.90
C THR A 310 -1.59 -4.87 -9.91
N LEU A 311 -1.32 -4.29 -11.08
CA LEU A 311 -1.34 -2.86 -11.32
C LEU A 311 -2.63 -2.47 -12.02
N GLN A 312 -3.45 -1.68 -11.34
CA GLN A 312 -4.64 -1.05 -11.89
C GLN A 312 -4.28 0.28 -12.57
N LEU A 313 -4.73 0.47 -13.81
CA LEU A 313 -4.57 1.73 -14.55
C LEU A 313 -5.93 2.31 -14.91
N HIS A 314 -6.15 3.58 -14.56
CA HIS A 314 -7.37 4.35 -14.79
C HIS A 314 -7.12 5.41 -15.86
N PHE A 315 -7.66 5.21 -17.07
CA PHE A 315 -7.39 6.10 -18.20
C PHE A 315 -8.43 7.22 -18.32
N PHE A 316 -7.96 8.46 -18.37
CA PHE A 316 -8.75 9.67 -18.54
C PHE A 316 -8.43 10.35 -19.87
N PHE A 317 -9.46 10.69 -20.65
CA PHE A 317 -9.33 11.34 -21.95
C PHE A 317 -9.94 12.75 -21.90
N LEU A 318 -9.18 13.77 -22.27
CA LEU A 318 -9.71 15.12 -22.48
C LEU A 318 -10.39 15.25 -23.85
N ASP A 319 -10.84 16.45 -24.22
CA ASP A 319 -11.36 16.71 -25.56
C ASP A 319 -10.22 16.68 -26.61
N LEU A 320 -10.10 15.51 -27.22
CA LEU A 320 -9.12 15.21 -28.26
C LEU A 320 -9.74 15.24 -29.65
N ALA A 321 -10.90 15.89 -29.83
CA ALA A 321 -11.47 16.13 -31.15
C ALA A 321 -10.49 16.93 -32.03
N ASP A 322 -10.48 16.65 -33.33
CA ASP A 322 -9.61 17.30 -34.33
C ASP A 322 -8.11 17.28 -33.95
N HIS A 323 -7.66 16.25 -33.22
CA HIS A 323 -6.24 16.07 -32.90
C HIS A 323 -5.41 16.00 -34.18
N ALA A 324 -4.32 16.77 -34.25
CA ALA A 324 -3.49 16.86 -35.47
C ALA A 324 -2.94 15.49 -35.94
N CYS A 325 -2.80 14.56 -34.99
CA CYS A 325 -2.30 13.20 -35.22
C CYS A 325 -3.42 12.14 -35.35
N ALA A 326 -4.68 12.53 -35.63
CA ALA A 326 -5.81 11.61 -35.74
C ALA A 326 -5.62 10.51 -36.80
N ALA A 327 -4.71 10.68 -37.76
CA ALA A 327 -4.35 9.62 -38.71
C ALA A 327 -3.79 8.35 -38.01
N MET A 328 -3.28 8.48 -36.79
CA MET A 328 -2.69 7.38 -36.00
C MET A 328 -3.71 6.53 -35.24
N THR A 329 -5.01 6.84 -35.37
CA THR A 329 -6.10 6.19 -34.62
C THR A 329 -6.93 5.27 -35.50
N ASP A 330 -6.43 4.92 -36.69
CA ASP A 330 -7.14 4.12 -37.68
C ASP A 330 -8.54 4.70 -38.02
N GLY A 331 -8.70 6.02 -37.88
CA GLY A 331 -9.95 6.76 -38.16
C GLY A 331 -10.96 6.81 -37.01
N ALA A 332 -10.64 6.25 -35.84
CA ALA A 332 -11.48 6.34 -34.65
C ALA A 332 -11.21 7.60 -33.82
N THR A 333 -12.14 7.94 -32.94
CA THR A 333 -11.99 9.03 -31.97
C THR A 333 -11.00 8.65 -30.86
N LEU A 334 -10.40 9.66 -30.22
CA LEU A 334 -9.51 9.50 -29.06
C LEU A 334 -10.29 9.78 -27.78
N ASP A 335 -11.16 8.84 -27.41
CA ASP A 335 -12.02 8.96 -26.23
C ASP A 335 -12.05 7.63 -25.44
N ALA A 336 -12.66 7.66 -24.27
CA ALA A 336 -12.79 6.51 -23.39
C ALA A 336 -13.54 5.33 -24.05
N SER A 337 -14.52 5.61 -24.90
CA SER A 337 -15.32 4.60 -25.59
C SER A 337 -14.50 3.83 -26.64
N ALA A 338 -13.79 4.56 -27.50
CA ALA A 338 -12.90 3.99 -28.50
C ALA A 338 -11.74 3.24 -27.83
N ALA A 339 -11.15 3.80 -26.78
CA ALA A 339 -10.03 3.20 -26.06
C ALA A 339 -10.33 1.78 -25.54
N GLN A 340 -11.58 1.48 -25.17
CA GLN A 340 -11.99 0.15 -24.68
C GLN A 340 -11.85 -0.98 -25.71
N SER A 341 -11.89 -0.67 -27.02
CA SER A 341 -11.99 -1.70 -28.06
C SER A 341 -11.12 -1.47 -29.29
N ALA A 342 -10.61 -0.25 -29.50
CA ALA A 342 -9.84 0.08 -30.68
C ALA A 342 -8.47 -0.61 -30.67
N ALA A 343 -8.12 -1.24 -31.79
CA ALA A 343 -6.87 -2.01 -31.93
C ALA A 343 -5.62 -1.16 -31.69
N PHE A 344 -5.62 0.12 -32.10
CA PHE A 344 -4.49 1.00 -31.85
C PHE A 344 -4.20 1.17 -30.35
N PHE A 345 -5.23 1.16 -29.50
CA PHE A 345 -5.08 1.35 -28.07
C PHE A 345 -4.90 0.00 -27.37
N GLN A 346 -5.80 -0.96 -27.57
CA GLN A 346 -5.74 -2.25 -26.87
C GLN A 346 -4.55 -3.11 -27.33
N ASP A 347 -4.38 -3.30 -28.64
CA ASP A 347 -3.39 -4.24 -29.17
C ASP A 347 -1.99 -3.63 -29.25
N ARG A 348 -1.88 -2.30 -29.42
CA ARG A 348 -0.56 -1.63 -29.53
C ARG A 348 -0.14 -0.96 -28.22
N PHE A 349 -1.01 -0.16 -27.59
CA PHE A 349 -0.65 0.56 -26.37
C PHE A 349 -0.72 -0.33 -25.12
N VAL A 350 -1.91 -0.84 -24.76
CA VAL A 350 -2.12 -1.65 -23.55
C VAL A 350 -1.34 -2.97 -23.59
N SER A 351 -1.33 -3.66 -24.74
CA SER A 351 -0.53 -4.89 -24.91
C SER A 351 0.97 -4.65 -24.70
N THR A 352 1.50 -3.50 -25.12
CA THR A 352 2.90 -3.13 -24.87
C THR A 352 3.16 -2.92 -23.39
N LEU A 353 2.27 -2.22 -22.67
CA LEU A 353 2.36 -2.07 -21.21
C LEU A 353 2.36 -3.43 -20.50
N ARG A 354 1.39 -4.30 -20.85
CA ARG A 354 1.30 -5.67 -20.33
C ARG A 354 2.57 -6.48 -20.61
N SER A 355 3.17 -6.33 -21.78
CA SER A 355 4.43 -7.01 -22.13
C SER A 355 5.61 -6.51 -21.30
N VAL A 356 5.73 -5.20 -21.06
CA VAL A 356 6.82 -4.62 -20.25
C VAL A 356 6.70 -5.06 -18.79
N PHE A 357 5.53 -4.88 -18.17
CA PHE A 357 5.31 -5.23 -16.76
C PHE A 357 5.18 -6.75 -16.52
N GLY A 358 4.64 -7.50 -17.49
CA GLY A 358 4.54 -8.95 -17.39
C GLY A 358 5.89 -9.66 -17.31
N ARG A 359 6.95 -9.07 -17.90
CA ARG A 359 8.33 -9.59 -17.77
C ARG A 359 8.89 -9.52 -16.35
N ILE A 360 8.31 -8.67 -15.50
CA ILE A 360 8.73 -8.47 -14.12
C ILE A 360 7.72 -9.03 -13.11
N GLY A 361 6.71 -9.77 -13.58
CA GLY A 361 5.71 -10.40 -12.72
C GLY A 361 4.59 -9.47 -12.26
N ILE A 362 4.45 -8.30 -12.89
CA ILE A 362 3.33 -7.38 -12.60
C ILE A 362 2.27 -7.55 -13.69
N LEU A 363 1.06 -7.92 -13.28
CA LEU A 363 -0.11 -7.98 -14.12
C LEU A 363 -0.70 -6.58 -14.26
N VAL A 364 -0.65 -6.01 -15.47
CA VAL A 364 -1.38 -4.77 -15.77
C VAL A 364 -2.84 -5.14 -16.06
N ASP A 365 -3.68 -4.89 -15.06
CA ASP A 365 -5.12 -4.98 -15.20
C ASP A 365 -5.68 -3.63 -15.68
N THR A 366 -6.64 -3.71 -16.60
CA THR A 366 -7.27 -2.50 -17.16
C THR A 366 -8.52 -2.18 -16.38
N THR A 367 -8.48 -1.09 -15.63
CA THR A 367 -9.57 -0.68 -14.75
C THR A 367 -9.95 0.77 -15.04
N SER A 368 -11.09 0.94 -15.71
CA SER A 368 -11.75 2.20 -16.10
C SER A 368 -11.13 3.01 -17.25
N TYR A 369 -12.05 3.57 -18.03
CA TYR A 369 -11.83 4.51 -19.12
C TYR A 369 -12.86 5.60 -18.94
N ASP A 370 -12.41 6.85 -18.78
CA ASP A 370 -13.26 7.97 -18.43
C ASP A 370 -12.97 9.17 -19.34
N ASP A 371 -14.01 9.81 -19.85
CA ASP A 371 -13.87 11.09 -20.52
C ASP A 371 -13.96 12.22 -19.47
N ILE A 372 -13.17 13.27 -19.67
CA ILE A 372 -13.25 14.52 -18.92
C ILE A 372 -13.82 15.58 -19.88
N PRO A 373 -15.16 15.72 -19.94
CA PRO A 373 -15.78 16.70 -20.83
C PRO A 373 -15.54 18.13 -20.34
N ASP A 374 -15.70 19.09 -21.25
CA ASP A 374 -15.81 20.52 -20.96
C ASP A 374 -14.60 21.16 -20.26
N ARG A 375 -13.38 20.69 -20.54
CA ARG A 375 -12.12 21.26 -20.02
C ARG A 375 -11.15 21.74 -21.12
N PRO A 376 -11.57 22.64 -22.03
CA PRO A 376 -10.69 23.16 -23.08
C PRO A 376 -9.50 23.97 -22.52
N ASP A 377 -9.60 24.42 -21.26
CA ASP A 377 -8.50 25.05 -20.52
C ASP A 377 -7.31 24.10 -20.29
N LEU A 378 -7.54 22.79 -20.37
CA LEU A 378 -6.53 21.76 -20.10
C LEU A 378 -6.02 21.04 -21.35
N ASP A 379 -6.47 21.41 -22.55
CA ASP A 379 -6.04 20.78 -23.80
C ASP A 379 -4.54 21.00 -24.08
N GLY A 380 -4.09 22.25 -23.92
CA GLY A 380 -2.68 22.64 -23.98
C GLY A 380 -2.16 22.91 -22.58
N LEU A 381 -1.69 21.86 -21.90
CA LEU A 381 -1.38 21.93 -20.48
C LEU A 381 0.04 22.46 -20.24
N ASP A 382 0.15 23.58 -19.53
CA ASP A 382 1.43 24.00 -18.94
C ASP A 382 1.76 23.09 -17.76
N LEU A 383 3.01 22.61 -17.68
CA LEU A 383 3.46 21.82 -16.54
C LEU A 383 3.26 22.53 -15.19
N ALA A 384 3.25 23.87 -15.17
CA ALA A 384 2.93 24.64 -13.97
C ALA A 384 1.48 24.41 -13.48
N ASP A 385 0.56 24.07 -14.38
CA ASP A 385 -0.87 23.88 -14.11
C ASP A 385 -1.27 22.41 -14.01
N VAL A 386 -0.32 21.47 -14.17
CA VAL A 386 -0.57 20.02 -14.22
C VAL A 386 -1.34 19.49 -13.01
N GLY A 387 -1.13 20.09 -11.83
CA GLY A 387 -1.81 19.70 -10.60
C GLY A 387 -3.32 19.90 -10.65
N SER A 388 -3.82 20.87 -11.42
CA SER A 388 -5.26 21.09 -11.61
C SER A 388 -5.91 19.95 -12.40
N LEU A 389 -5.16 19.34 -13.33
CA LEU A 389 -5.61 18.17 -14.08
C LEU A 389 -5.55 16.91 -13.21
N LEU A 390 -4.42 16.66 -12.55
CA LEU A 390 -4.21 15.46 -11.73
C LEU A 390 -5.22 15.35 -10.58
N SER A 391 -5.67 16.49 -10.05
CA SER A 391 -6.72 16.55 -9.02
C SER A 391 -8.09 16.02 -9.48
N LEU A 392 -8.32 15.83 -10.78
CA LEU A 392 -9.54 15.21 -11.32
C LEU A 392 -9.52 13.68 -11.21
N GLY A 393 -8.37 13.07 -10.89
CA GLY A 393 -8.18 11.63 -10.81
C GLY A 393 -8.87 11.05 -9.59
N ARG A 394 -10.10 10.57 -9.75
CA ARG A 394 -10.94 10.15 -8.62
C ARG A 394 -10.60 8.79 -8.02
N TYR A 395 -9.76 7.99 -8.68
CA TYR A 395 -9.41 6.65 -8.19
C TYR A 395 -8.27 6.75 -7.18
N ALA A 396 -8.50 6.16 -6.00
CA ALA A 396 -7.50 6.07 -4.94
C ALA A 396 -6.64 4.80 -5.03
N THR A 397 -7.08 3.79 -5.80
CA THR A 397 -6.32 2.59 -6.11
C THR A 397 -5.69 2.71 -7.50
N GLY A 398 -4.58 1.99 -7.72
CA GLY A 398 -3.89 2.02 -9.00
C GLY A 398 -3.28 3.38 -9.33
N ILE A 399 -3.19 3.68 -10.64
CA ILE A 399 -2.62 4.93 -11.15
C ILE A 399 -3.61 5.59 -12.12
N ASN A 400 -3.93 6.86 -11.89
CA ASN A 400 -4.70 7.68 -12.83
C ASN A 400 -3.77 8.17 -13.96
N VAL A 401 -4.23 8.07 -15.20
CA VAL A 401 -3.44 8.37 -16.40
C VAL A 401 -4.25 9.27 -17.31
N PHE A 402 -3.78 10.48 -17.56
CA PHE A 402 -4.48 11.50 -18.34
C PHE A 402 -3.85 11.66 -19.71
N PHE A 403 -4.67 11.54 -20.75
CA PHE A 403 -4.27 11.83 -22.13
C PHE A 403 -4.70 13.24 -22.51
N VAL A 404 -3.71 14.10 -22.74
CA VAL A 404 -3.89 15.51 -23.15
C VAL A 404 -3.39 15.71 -24.58
N ARG A 405 -3.77 16.81 -25.22
CA ARG A 405 -3.35 17.12 -26.59
C ARG A 405 -1.85 17.43 -26.65
N SER A 406 -1.36 18.28 -25.76
CA SER A 406 0.05 18.69 -25.73
C SER A 406 0.47 19.16 -24.34
N LEU A 407 1.77 19.05 -24.02
CA LEU A 407 2.38 19.61 -22.81
C LEU A 407 3.31 20.79 -23.16
N SER A 408 3.33 21.79 -22.30
CA SER A 408 4.26 22.93 -22.35
C SER A 408 5.23 22.88 -21.14
N PRO A 409 6.53 23.14 -21.32
CA PRO A 409 7.19 23.58 -22.55
C PRO A 409 7.29 22.49 -23.63
N ILE A 410 7.40 22.91 -24.89
CA ILE A 410 7.55 22.02 -26.04
C ILE A 410 8.71 21.05 -25.81
N GLY A 411 8.46 19.77 -26.03
CA GLY A 411 9.44 18.69 -25.87
C GLY A 411 9.21 17.80 -24.67
N VAL A 412 8.33 18.21 -23.74
CA VAL A 412 7.80 17.34 -22.69
C VAL A 412 6.71 16.46 -23.29
N GLN A 413 6.85 15.15 -23.15
CA GLN A 413 5.93 14.18 -23.76
C GLN A 413 5.08 13.46 -22.72
N ALA A 414 5.61 13.30 -21.51
CA ALA A 414 4.86 12.86 -20.37
C ALA A 414 5.38 13.51 -19.09
N PHE A 415 4.56 13.48 -18.05
CA PHE A 415 4.91 13.94 -16.72
C PHE A 415 4.33 13.01 -15.67
N ALA A 416 5.16 12.62 -14.71
CA ALA A 416 4.74 11.95 -13.50
C ALA A 416 5.46 12.56 -12.29
N PRO A 417 4.78 12.68 -11.15
CA PRO A 417 5.47 12.83 -9.86
C PRO A 417 6.35 11.59 -9.61
N ASN A 418 7.40 11.77 -8.82
CA ASN A 418 8.36 10.71 -8.54
C ASN A 418 8.80 10.71 -7.06
N PRO A 419 8.28 9.80 -6.23
CA PRO A 419 7.13 8.91 -6.49
C PRO A 419 5.80 9.69 -6.54
N GLY A 420 4.74 9.05 -7.01
CA GLY A 420 3.38 9.56 -6.90
C GLY A 420 2.64 9.03 -5.67
N PRO A 421 1.57 9.69 -5.20
CA PRO A 421 0.86 9.32 -4.00
C PRO A 421 0.03 8.05 -4.22
N ALA A 422 0.33 7.00 -3.46
CA ALA A 422 -0.46 5.78 -3.43
C ALA A 422 -1.65 5.92 -2.49
N GLY A 423 -2.77 5.26 -2.79
CA GLY A 423 -3.94 5.25 -1.90
C GLY A 423 -4.69 6.58 -1.80
N VAL A 424 -4.29 7.60 -2.58
CA VAL A 424 -4.89 8.94 -2.56
C VAL A 424 -5.23 9.36 -3.98
N GLY A 425 -6.53 9.51 -4.25
CA GLY A 425 -7.04 10.17 -5.44
C GLY A 425 -7.27 11.66 -5.20
N SER A 426 -7.51 12.39 -6.28
CA SER A 426 -7.93 13.79 -6.28
C SER A 426 -6.95 14.76 -5.64
N THR A 427 -5.64 14.50 -5.78
CA THR A 427 -4.58 15.44 -5.38
C THR A 427 -3.82 16.00 -6.59
N PRO A 428 -3.08 17.10 -6.42
CA PRO A 428 -2.22 17.67 -7.47
C PRO A 428 -1.13 16.73 -8.00
N GLN A 429 -0.86 15.58 -7.36
CA GLN A 429 0.09 14.58 -7.83
C GLN A 429 -0.55 13.19 -8.06
N SER A 430 -1.87 13.02 -7.94
CA SER A 430 -2.56 11.72 -8.13
C SER A 430 -2.65 11.25 -9.59
N GLY A 431 -1.57 11.24 -10.36
CA GLY A 431 -1.54 10.58 -11.65
C GLY A 431 -0.37 10.93 -12.56
N ILE A 432 -0.49 10.49 -13.81
CA ILE A 432 0.48 10.66 -14.88
C ILE A 432 -0.19 11.36 -16.04
N VAL A 433 0.49 12.30 -16.69
CA VAL A 433 -0.01 12.99 -17.89
C VAL A 433 0.80 12.56 -19.11
N VAL A 434 0.11 12.27 -20.21
CA VAL A 434 0.68 11.85 -21.49
C VAL A 434 0.19 12.78 -22.60
N ALA A 435 1.11 13.42 -23.31
CA ALA A 435 0.82 14.27 -24.45
C ALA A 435 0.69 13.45 -25.74
N LEU A 436 -0.48 13.52 -26.38
CA LEU A 436 -0.78 12.75 -27.59
C LEU A 436 -0.23 13.38 -28.88
N ASP A 437 0.23 14.62 -28.87
CA ASP A 437 1.02 15.21 -29.97
C ASP A 437 2.29 14.40 -30.28
N THR A 438 2.79 13.63 -29.32
CA THR A 438 3.84 12.62 -29.51
C THR A 438 3.53 11.64 -30.64
N LEU A 439 2.25 11.30 -30.86
CA LEU A 439 1.82 10.42 -31.94
C LEU A 439 2.08 10.98 -33.34
N CYS A 440 2.28 12.30 -33.49
CA CYS A 440 2.55 12.90 -34.80
C CYS A 440 3.92 12.51 -35.37
N TYR A 441 4.83 12.02 -34.51
CA TYR A 441 6.18 11.62 -34.90
C TYR A 441 6.62 10.28 -34.29
N ARG A 442 5.75 9.61 -33.52
CA ARG A 442 5.99 8.30 -32.88
C ARG A 442 4.76 7.39 -32.99
N GLY A 443 4.98 6.08 -32.81
CA GLY A 443 3.90 5.10 -32.77
C GLY A 443 3.31 4.90 -31.36
N TRP A 444 2.15 4.27 -31.29
CA TRP A 444 1.51 3.90 -30.01
C TRP A 444 2.37 3.00 -29.11
N GLN A 445 3.23 2.15 -29.69
CA GLN A 445 4.18 1.36 -28.91
C GLN A 445 5.24 2.22 -28.22
N ASP A 446 5.69 3.32 -28.86
CA ASP A 446 6.65 4.24 -28.25
C ASP A 446 6.00 5.01 -27.10
N VAL A 447 4.77 5.49 -27.31
CA VAL A 447 3.97 6.16 -26.26
C VAL A 447 3.72 5.22 -25.08
N ALA A 448 3.49 3.93 -25.33
CA ALA A 448 3.34 2.93 -24.28
C ALA A 448 4.64 2.69 -23.49
N ARG A 449 5.80 2.73 -24.14
CA ARG A 449 7.11 2.60 -23.43
C ARG A 449 7.40 3.83 -22.58
N MET A 450 7.18 5.01 -23.13
CA MET A 450 7.25 6.26 -22.38
C MET A 450 6.30 6.21 -21.16
N MET A 451 5.08 5.72 -21.36
CA MET A 451 4.14 5.54 -20.25
C MET A 451 4.65 4.52 -19.22
N ALA A 452 5.21 3.39 -19.64
CA ALA A 452 5.80 2.41 -18.73
C ALA A 452 6.95 2.99 -17.90
N HIS A 453 7.78 3.84 -18.51
CA HIS A 453 8.81 4.60 -17.81
C HIS A 453 8.20 5.52 -16.74
N GLN A 454 7.16 6.28 -17.08
CA GLN A 454 6.49 7.16 -16.11
C GLN A 454 5.77 6.40 -15.00
N ILE A 455 5.16 5.24 -15.29
CA ILE A 455 4.57 4.35 -14.27
C ILE A 455 5.65 3.88 -13.31
N ALA A 456 6.79 3.42 -13.82
CA ALA A 456 7.90 2.97 -12.99
C ALA A 456 8.43 4.10 -12.10
N ARG A 457 8.49 5.35 -12.61
CA ARG A 457 8.80 6.55 -11.81
C ARG A 457 7.75 6.84 -10.74
N TYR A 458 6.47 6.79 -11.10
CA TYR A 458 5.37 6.98 -10.15
C TYR A 458 5.45 5.95 -9.01
N MET A 459 5.84 4.72 -9.32
CA MET A 459 6.03 3.62 -8.37
C MET A 459 7.33 3.72 -7.54
N GLY A 460 8.18 4.72 -7.79
CA GLY A 460 9.37 5.02 -6.99
C GLY A 460 10.71 4.62 -7.59
N LEU A 461 10.78 4.30 -8.90
CA LEU A 461 12.06 4.18 -9.58
C LEU A 461 12.59 5.53 -10.07
N TYR A 462 13.91 5.61 -10.17
CA TYR A 462 14.61 6.79 -10.66
C TYR A 462 15.36 6.46 -11.94
N HIS A 463 15.84 7.50 -12.63
CA HIS A 463 16.70 7.25 -13.77
C HIS A 463 17.94 6.48 -13.35
N ASN A 464 18.28 5.43 -14.09
CA ASN A 464 19.47 4.63 -13.80
C ASN A 464 20.75 5.47 -14.03
N VAL A 465 20.73 6.31 -15.07
CA VAL A 465 21.73 7.35 -15.33
C VAL A 465 21.04 8.66 -15.73
N GLU A 466 21.55 9.79 -15.24
CA GLU A 466 21.08 11.12 -15.64
C GLU A 466 21.79 11.64 -16.90
N ILE A 467 21.15 12.61 -17.58
CA ILE A 467 21.67 13.22 -18.82
C ILE A 467 23.08 13.81 -18.69
N ASP A 468 23.44 14.31 -17.50
CA ASP A 468 24.72 14.97 -17.22
C ASP A 468 25.73 14.06 -16.50
N VAL A 469 25.55 12.75 -16.57
CA VAL A 469 26.40 11.79 -15.83
C VAL A 469 27.88 11.87 -16.22
N ASP A 470 28.21 12.34 -17.43
CA ASP A 470 29.59 12.56 -17.87
C ASP A 470 30.28 13.69 -17.08
N VAL A 471 29.51 14.70 -16.65
CA VAL A 471 29.99 15.82 -15.83
C VAL A 471 29.87 15.50 -14.35
N HIS A 472 28.85 14.72 -13.98
CA HIS A 472 28.54 14.33 -12.62
C HIS A 472 28.41 12.80 -12.50
N PRO A 473 29.54 12.07 -12.38
CA PRO A 473 29.52 10.59 -12.37
C PRO A 473 28.70 9.97 -11.24
N THR A 474 28.43 10.73 -10.18
CA THR A 474 27.61 10.36 -9.02
C THR A 474 26.11 10.49 -9.26
N TRP A 475 25.67 11.10 -10.38
CA TRP A 475 24.25 11.24 -10.73
C TRP A 475 23.73 9.99 -11.43
N ARG A 476 23.76 8.89 -10.68
CA ARG A 476 23.30 7.56 -11.06
C ARG A 476 22.35 7.03 -9.99
N ASP A 477 21.47 6.10 -10.34
CA ASP A 477 20.74 5.32 -9.34
C ASP A 477 21.73 4.51 -8.49
N PRO A 478 21.59 4.37 -7.15
CA PRO A 478 22.48 3.54 -6.37
C PRO A 478 22.08 2.05 -6.52
N LEU A 479 20.96 1.80 -7.21
CA LEU A 479 20.55 0.47 -7.62
C LEU A 479 21.58 -0.08 -8.58
N ASP A 480 22.06 -1.27 -8.27
CA ASP A 480 22.92 -1.99 -9.18
C ASP A 480 22.13 -2.33 -10.45
N ASP A 481 22.47 -1.66 -11.54
CA ASP A 481 21.98 -1.90 -12.88
C ASP A 481 22.95 -2.75 -13.74
N ASP A 482 24.01 -3.33 -13.11
CA ASP A 482 24.98 -4.26 -13.72
C ASP A 482 24.41 -5.67 -14.01
N ASP A 483 23.29 -5.76 -14.73
CA ASP A 483 22.96 -6.99 -15.46
C ASP A 483 23.94 -7.22 -16.66
N GLY A 484 24.98 -6.38 -16.80
CA GLY A 484 26.03 -6.45 -17.81
C GLY A 484 25.63 -5.92 -19.19
N GLY A 485 24.49 -5.24 -19.29
CA GLY A 485 23.95 -4.67 -20.53
C GLY A 485 24.31 -3.20 -20.77
N ASP A 486 23.90 -2.66 -21.92
CA ASP A 486 23.96 -1.23 -22.20
C ASP A 486 22.97 -0.50 -21.26
N PRO A 487 23.37 0.54 -20.50
CA PRO A 487 22.45 1.32 -19.68
C PRO A 487 21.25 1.87 -20.45
N ALA A 488 21.38 2.06 -21.77
CA ALA A 488 20.30 2.48 -22.68
C ALA A 488 19.19 1.43 -22.88
N ASP A 489 19.45 0.16 -22.52
CA ASP A 489 18.44 -0.90 -22.57
C ASP A 489 17.53 -0.91 -21.32
N ASN A 490 17.92 -0.20 -20.26
CA ASN A 490 17.13 -0.06 -19.03
C ASN A 490 15.90 0.82 -19.28
N LEU A 491 14.73 0.39 -18.82
CA LEU A 491 13.47 1.14 -18.91
C LEU A 491 13.60 2.52 -18.24
N MET A 492 14.44 2.64 -17.22
CA MET A 492 14.69 3.87 -16.49
C MET A 492 15.84 4.70 -17.07
N TYR A 493 16.30 4.42 -18.29
CA TYR A 493 17.20 5.34 -18.96
C TYR A 493 16.54 6.70 -19.17
N PHE A 494 17.28 7.80 -18.97
CA PHE A 494 16.71 9.16 -19.01
C PHE A 494 16.01 9.52 -20.34
N SER A 495 16.30 8.78 -21.42
CA SER A 495 15.55 8.89 -22.67
C SER A 495 14.35 7.96 -22.64
N GLU A 496 13.16 8.56 -22.63
CA GLU A 496 11.86 7.88 -22.46
C GLU A 496 11.46 6.93 -23.61
N HIS A 497 12.27 6.84 -24.68
CA HIS A 497 11.97 6.09 -25.91
C HIS A 497 12.74 4.78 -26.03
N ILE A 498 13.73 4.57 -25.17
CA ILE A 498 14.62 3.42 -25.25
C ILE A 498 14.53 2.60 -23.96
N GLY A 499 15.00 1.36 -24.07
CA GLY A 499 14.97 0.42 -22.98
C GLY A 499 13.62 -0.24 -22.73
N THR A 500 13.68 -1.48 -22.26
CA THR A 500 12.50 -2.27 -21.84
C THR A 500 12.83 -3.24 -20.71
N THR A 501 14.06 -3.20 -20.18
CA THR A 501 14.54 -4.11 -19.14
C THR A 501 14.62 -3.36 -17.82
N LEU A 502 14.54 -4.10 -16.72
CA LEU A 502 14.76 -3.58 -15.37
C LEU A 502 15.71 -4.52 -14.67
N SER A 503 16.62 -3.98 -13.87
CA SER A 503 17.53 -4.77 -13.04
C SER A 503 16.76 -5.54 -11.96
N ALA A 504 17.36 -6.56 -11.35
CA ALA A 504 16.72 -7.30 -10.27
C ALA A 504 16.30 -6.39 -9.10
N GLY A 505 17.14 -5.40 -8.74
CA GLY A 505 16.85 -4.44 -7.68
C GLY A 505 15.69 -3.51 -8.01
N GLN A 506 15.60 -3.05 -9.26
CA GLN A 506 14.47 -2.24 -9.73
C GLN A 506 13.15 -3.03 -9.71
N ARG A 507 13.17 -4.31 -10.12
CA ARG A 507 11.99 -5.19 -10.04
C ARG A 507 11.54 -5.38 -8.60
N GLU A 508 12.49 -5.63 -7.70
CA GLU A 508 12.24 -5.79 -6.27
C GLU A 508 11.58 -4.54 -5.65
N LEU A 509 11.93 -3.33 -6.10
CA LEU A 509 11.25 -2.11 -5.65
C LEU A 509 9.83 -2.00 -6.21
N LEU A 510 9.62 -2.28 -7.49
CA LEU A 510 8.30 -2.14 -8.11
C LEU A 510 7.26 -3.06 -7.46
N ILE A 511 7.59 -4.33 -7.20
CA ILE A 511 6.65 -5.29 -6.57
C ILE A 511 6.29 -4.94 -5.12
N ARG A 512 7.03 -3.99 -4.51
CA ARG A 512 6.77 -3.47 -3.17
C ARG A 512 6.00 -2.17 -3.18
N SER A 513 5.70 -1.60 -4.35
CA SER A 513 5.04 -0.31 -4.47
C SER A 513 3.63 -0.38 -3.87
N PRO A 514 3.21 0.58 -3.03
CA PRO A 514 1.87 0.59 -2.43
C PRO A 514 0.72 0.82 -3.44
N VAL A 515 1.03 1.10 -4.71
CA VAL A 515 0.00 1.20 -5.76
C VAL A 515 -0.49 -0.17 -6.27
N LEU A 516 0.27 -1.23 -5.98
CA LEU A 516 -0.08 -2.60 -6.37
C LEU A 516 -1.11 -3.20 -5.41
N GLN A 517 -1.94 -4.09 -5.94
CA GLN A 517 -2.92 -4.87 -5.18
C GLN A 517 -2.47 -6.31 -4.97
#